data_AF-A0A5N7A5D5-F1
#
_entry.id   AF-A0A5N7A5D5-F1
#
_cell.length_a   1.000
_cell.length_b   1.000
_cell.length_c   1.000
_cell.angle_alpha   90.00
_cell.angle_beta   90.00
_cell.angle_gamma   90.00
#
_symmetry.space_group_name_H-M   'P 1'
#
loop_
_entity.id
_entity.type
_entity.pdbx_description
1 polymer ?
#
loop_
_entity_poly.entity_id
_entity_poly.type
_entity_poly.pdbx_seq_one_letter_code
_entity_poly.pdbx_strand_id
1 'polypeptide(L)'
;MDESLETSDLPEPTFNPAPSPWHDIRAQVFFSFARANWADGLPQGSYGDLEASAPFSDPEKSGKFEGGFSLCMIVRYLESPVGPYDEILWAPGLFQDPRHGESVKRYRITRIYVSSVDSVYNGRRNWNIPKTLANFEFVPSNCPHPPYRQIRVSHPDTPEQPFVSLDFQPIALTSRPLFPISTSYIPMNLEIVMPPIPGSDNWRENGLVGSNNDEWRSVQVDISGKAGMVRVGGELGDGDSFPKLNWNGLWFWLDNAKLSCMNVGE
;
A
#
# COMPACT_ATOMS: atom_id res chain seq x y z
N MET A 1 -14.37 46.74 23.29
CA MET A 1 -15.01 45.89 22.27
C MET A 1 -14.02 44.79 22.03
N ASP A 2 -14.26 43.67 22.68
CA ASP A 2 -13.36 42.51 22.72
C ASP A 2 -13.92 41.53 21.69
N GLU A 3 -13.25 41.42 20.54
CA GLU A 3 -13.55 40.39 19.54
C GLU A 3 -12.84 39.11 19.99
N SER A 4 -13.49 38.36 20.87
CA SER A 4 -13.15 36.97 21.11
C SER A 4 -13.51 36.16 19.87
N LEU A 5 -12.48 35.82 19.08
CA LEU A 5 -12.53 34.83 18.01
C LEU A 5 -13.20 33.55 18.52
N GLU A 6 -14.34 33.20 17.94
CA GLU A 6 -14.93 31.87 18.05
C GLU A 6 -13.90 30.87 17.49
N THR A 7 -13.19 30.21 18.40
CA THR A 7 -12.53 28.93 18.11
C THR A 7 -13.62 27.97 17.67
N SER A 8 -13.67 27.66 16.38
CA SER A 8 -14.55 26.64 15.83
C SER A 8 -14.37 25.35 16.62
N ASP A 9 -15.39 24.91 17.35
CA ASP A 9 -15.50 23.59 17.98
C ASP A 9 -15.61 22.49 16.90
N LEU A 10 -14.57 22.36 16.07
CA LEU A 10 -14.43 21.19 15.22
C LEU A 10 -13.94 20.05 16.12
N PRO A 11 -14.61 18.88 16.12
CA PRO A 11 -14.22 17.77 16.96
C PRO A 11 -12.75 17.43 16.72
N GLU A 12 -12.01 17.20 17.81
CA GLU A 12 -10.62 16.78 17.72
C GLU A 12 -10.50 15.50 16.86
N PRO A 13 -9.42 15.35 16.09
CA PRO A 13 -9.21 14.16 15.28
C PRO A 13 -9.31 12.91 16.16
N THR A 14 -10.17 11.97 15.79
CA THR A 14 -10.37 10.71 16.54
C THR A 14 -9.24 9.71 16.36
N PHE A 15 -8.15 10.08 15.67
CA PHE A 15 -7.07 9.20 15.29
C PHE A 15 -5.85 9.43 16.17
N ASN A 16 -5.13 8.35 16.46
CA ASN A 16 -3.89 8.40 17.23
C ASN A 16 -2.74 8.80 16.29
N PRO A 17 -2.11 9.98 16.48
CA PRO A 17 -0.98 10.38 15.65
C PRO A 17 0.23 9.48 15.91
N ALA A 18 0.80 8.96 14.84
CA ALA A 18 2.00 8.13 14.82
C ALA A 18 2.96 8.69 13.76
N PRO A 19 3.78 9.70 14.10
CA PRO A 19 4.69 10.33 13.14
C PRO A 19 5.73 9.34 12.59
N SER A 20 6.17 9.58 11.37
CA SER A 20 7.34 8.92 10.77
C SER A 20 8.65 9.31 11.49
N PRO A 21 9.73 8.50 11.41
CA PRO A 21 9.81 7.19 10.76
C PRO A 21 9.21 6.06 11.62
N TRP A 22 8.81 4.97 10.98
CA TRP A 22 8.35 3.76 11.67
C TRP A 22 9.43 2.68 11.58
N HIS A 23 9.84 2.16 12.73
CA HIS A 23 10.86 1.12 12.87
C HIS A 23 10.30 -0.10 13.59
N ASP A 24 11.04 -1.21 13.53
CA ASP A 24 10.77 -2.46 14.27
C ASP A 24 9.36 -3.02 14.05
N ILE A 25 8.79 -2.77 12.88
CA ILE A 25 7.48 -3.30 12.50
C ILE A 25 7.61 -4.81 12.29
N ARG A 26 6.68 -5.58 12.86
CA ARG A 26 6.55 -7.02 12.59
C ARG A 26 5.34 -7.29 11.72
N ALA A 27 5.51 -8.09 10.67
CA ALA A 27 4.42 -8.45 9.77
C ALA A 27 4.55 -9.86 9.17
N GLN A 28 3.43 -10.36 8.64
CA GLN A 28 3.41 -11.42 7.65
C GLN A 28 3.17 -10.79 6.28
N VAL A 29 3.98 -11.15 5.29
CA VAL A 29 3.98 -10.49 3.99
C VAL A 29 3.75 -11.54 2.91
N PHE A 30 2.83 -11.28 1.98
CA PHE A 30 2.64 -12.06 0.76
C PHE A 30 2.81 -11.11 -0.41
N PHE A 31 3.63 -11.45 -1.39
CA PHE A 31 3.86 -10.55 -2.52
C PHE A 31 4.19 -11.29 -3.80
N SER A 32 3.92 -10.61 -4.91
CA SER A 32 4.42 -10.98 -6.23
C SER A 32 4.79 -9.72 -6.99
N PHE A 33 5.59 -9.90 -8.03
CA PHE A 33 6.03 -8.83 -8.89
C PHE A 33 5.96 -9.29 -10.34
N ALA A 34 5.71 -8.35 -11.23
CA ALA A 34 5.70 -8.59 -12.66
C ALA A 34 6.36 -7.43 -13.40
N ARG A 35 6.73 -7.65 -14.65
CA ARG A 35 7.20 -6.56 -15.51
C ARG A 35 5.98 -5.81 -16.04
N ALA A 36 5.94 -4.51 -15.82
CA ALA A 36 4.95 -3.62 -16.39
C ALA A 36 5.49 -2.97 -17.67
N ASN A 37 4.66 -2.91 -18.70
CA ASN A 37 4.97 -2.26 -19.96
C ASN A 37 4.26 -0.91 -20.01
N TRP A 38 5.02 0.16 -20.27
CA TRP A 38 4.47 1.52 -20.34
C TRP A 38 3.43 1.67 -21.45
N ALA A 39 3.55 0.91 -22.54
CA ALA A 39 2.62 0.96 -23.67
C ALA A 39 1.21 0.46 -23.32
N ASP A 40 1.10 -0.38 -22.28
CA ASP A 40 -0.19 -0.91 -21.81
C ASP A 40 -0.92 0.10 -20.89
N GLY A 41 -0.23 1.16 -20.46
CA GLY A 41 -0.76 2.14 -19.51
C GLY A 41 -0.96 1.56 -18.11
N LEU A 42 -1.70 2.30 -17.28
CA LEU A 42 -2.13 1.81 -15.97
C LEU A 42 -3.43 1.01 -16.11
N PRO A 43 -3.54 -0.17 -15.49
CA PRO A 43 -4.81 -0.90 -15.48
C PRO A 43 -5.88 -0.09 -14.75
N GLN A 44 -7.13 -0.20 -15.22
CA GLN A 44 -8.29 0.37 -14.53
C GLN A 44 -8.32 -0.10 -13.07
N GLY A 45 -8.74 0.76 -12.14
CA GLY A 45 -8.69 0.51 -10.70
C GLY A 45 -7.34 0.82 -10.04
N SER A 46 -6.33 1.30 -10.79
CA SER A 46 -5.02 1.69 -10.25
C SER A 46 -5.06 2.91 -9.32
N TYR A 47 -6.13 3.71 -9.37
CA TYR A 47 -6.37 4.86 -8.49
C TYR A 47 -7.73 4.71 -7.83
N GLY A 48 -7.89 5.27 -6.62
CA GLY A 48 -9.22 5.44 -6.01
C GLY A 48 -9.96 6.64 -6.54
N ASP A 49 -11.27 6.72 -6.31
CA ASP A 49 -12.12 7.80 -6.80
C ASP A 49 -11.59 9.19 -6.42
N LEU A 50 -11.13 9.33 -5.16
CA LEU A 50 -10.59 10.57 -4.64
C LEU A 50 -9.29 10.95 -5.39
N GLU A 51 -8.33 10.03 -5.48
CA GLU A 51 -7.06 10.25 -6.17
C GLU A 51 -7.21 10.38 -7.70
N ALA A 52 -8.14 9.65 -8.32
CA ALA A 52 -8.38 9.64 -9.75
C ALA A 52 -8.91 10.99 -10.25
N SER A 53 -9.66 11.70 -9.42
CA SER A 53 -10.20 13.04 -9.72
C SER A 53 -9.28 14.20 -9.33
N ALA A 54 -8.07 13.92 -8.81
CA ALA A 54 -7.14 14.90 -8.30
C ALA A 54 -5.84 14.97 -9.13
N PRO A 55 -5.00 16.02 -8.95
CA PRO A 55 -3.69 16.11 -9.60
C PRO A 55 -2.79 14.87 -9.44
N PHE A 56 -3.00 14.05 -8.40
CA PHE A 56 -2.27 12.82 -8.13
C PHE A 56 -2.26 11.83 -9.31
N SER A 57 -3.36 11.75 -10.06
CA SER A 57 -3.53 10.86 -11.23
C SER A 57 -3.17 11.53 -12.56
N ASP A 58 -3.01 12.87 -12.58
CA ASP A 58 -2.74 13.66 -13.78
C ASP A 58 -1.27 13.49 -14.22
N PRO A 59 -1.00 12.90 -15.40
CA PRO A 59 0.37 12.65 -15.86
C PRO A 59 1.20 13.92 -16.09
N GLU A 60 0.56 15.07 -16.37
CA GLU A 60 1.27 16.33 -16.61
C GLU A 60 1.64 17.02 -15.28
N LYS A 61 0.88 16.78 -14.21
CA LYS A 61 1.16 17.35 -12.87
C LYS A 61 2.01 16.43 -12.01
N SER A 62 1.72 15.13 -12.07
CA SER A 62 2.31 14.11 -11.21
C SER A 62 3.26 13.19 -11.96
N GLY A 63 3.54 13.45 -13.24
CA GLY A 63 4.49 12.67 -14.04
C GLY A 63 3.88 11.42 -14.67
N LYS A 64 4.39 11.08 -15.85
CA LYS A 64 3.90 9.97 -16.69
C LYS A 64 4.36 8.62 -16.18
N PHE A 65 3.53 7.60 -16.38
CA PHE A 65 3.86 6.20 -16.12
C PHE A 65 4.87 5.68 -17.14
N GLU A 66 5.89 4.95 -16.66
CA GLU A 66 7.06 4.52 -17.44
C GLU A 66 7.29 3.00 -17.38
N GLY A 67 6.34 2.23 -16.83
CA GLY A 67 6.48 0.78 -16.70
C GLY A 67 7.48 0.39 -15.60
N GLY A 68 8.26 -0.66 -15.84
CA GLY A 68 9.27 -1.15 -14.88
C GLY A 68 8.81 -2.42 -14.18
N PHE A 69 9.11 -2.57 -12.89
CA PHE A 69 8.60 -3.70 -12.09
C PHE A 69 7.40 -3.25 -11.26
N SER A 70 6.26 -3.87 -11.49
CA SER A 70 5.08 -3.71 -10.65
C SER A 70 5.16 -4.65 -9.45
N LEU A 71 4.60 -4.23 -8.32
CA LEU A 71 4.54 -4.97 -7.06
C LEU A 71 3.10 -4.97 -6.55
N CYS A 72 2.59 -6.16 -6.22
CA CYS A 72 1.39 -6.34 -5.42
C CYS A 72 1.79 -7.06 -4.14
N MET A 73 1.36 -6.51 -3.00
CA MET A 73 1.70 -7.05 -1.69
C MET A 73 0.49 -7.01 -0.77
N ILE A 74 0.29 -8.09 -0.01
CA ILE A 74 -0.65 -8.19 1.09
C ILE A 74 0.17 -8.33 2.37
N VAL A 75 -0.12 -7.49 3.35
CA VAL A 75 0.62 -7.43 4.62
C VAL A 75 -0.36 -7.57 5.76
N ARG A 76 -0.05 -8.46 6.70
CA ARG A 76 -0.67 -8.51 8.03
C ARG A 76 0.35 -7.97 9.03
N TYR A 77 0.20 -6.71 9.42
CA TYR A 77 1.00 -6.07 10.44
C TYR A 77 0.60 -6.62 11.81
N LEU A 78 1.53 -7.33 12.45
CA LEU A 78 1.36 -7.89 13.78
C LEU A 78 1.63 -6.82 14.84
N GLU A 79 2.64 -5.98 14.61
CA GLU A 79 3.04 -4.87 15.47
C GLU A 79 3.41 -3.68 14.59
N SER A 80 2.85 -2.51 14.88
CA SER A 80 3.20 -1.23 14.25
C SER A 80 2.91 -0.07 15.22
N PRO A 81 3.40 1.16 14.95
CA PRO A 81 3.07 2.33 15.77
C PRO A 81 1.58 2.67 15.89
N VAL A 82 0.74 2.16 14.97
CA VAL A 82 -0.73 2.33 15.00
C VAL A 82 -1.46 1.05 15.40
N GLY A 83 -0.76 0.08 15.98
CA GLY A 83 -1.29 -1.23 16.31
C GLY A 83 -1.35 -2.21 15.12
N PRO A 84 -1.91 -3.42 15.31
CA PRO A 84 -2.07 -4.40 14.25
C PRO A 84 -3.08 -3.94 13.19
N TYR A 85 -2.78 -4.19 11.91
CA TYR A 85 -3.70 -3.96 10.80
C TYR A 85 -3.31 -4.80 9.59
N ASP A 86 -4.20 -4.90 8.63
CA ASP A 86 -4.00 -5.63 7.38
C ASP A 86 -3.97 -4.63 6.21
N GLU A 87 -3.23 -4.94 5.16
CA GLU A 87 -2.99 -4.07 4.02
C GLU A 87 -2.93 -4.87 2.72
N ILE A 88 -3.44 -4.29 1.63
CA ILE A 88 -3.11 -4.69 0.26
C ILE A 88 -2.66 -3.44 -0.50
N LEU A 89 -1.50 -3.51 -1.16
CA LEU A 89 -0.93 -2.40 -1.93
C LEU A 89 -0.67 -2.78 -3.38
N TRP A 90 -0.78 -1.77 -4.23
CA TRP A 90 -0.44 -1.80 -5.64
C TRP A 90 0.55 -0.69 -5.97
N ALA A 91 1.75 -1.09 -6.41
CA ALA A 91 2.72 -0.21 -7.02
C ALA A 91 2.90 -0.63 -8.49
N PRO A 92 2.32 0.09 -9.46
CA PRO A 92 2.35 -0.32 -10.87
C PRO A 92 3.73 -0.19 -11.51
N GLY A 93 4.64 0.59 -10.92
CA GLY A 93 6.00 0.74 -11.40
C GLY A 93 6.51 2.16 -11.26
N LEU A 94 7.31 2.57 -12.25
CA LEU A 94 8.02 3.83 -12.30
C LEU A 94 7.15 4.94 -12.91
N PHE A 95 7.30 6.14 -12.37
CA PHE A 95 6.75 7.38 -12.90
C PHE A 95 7.87 8.40 -13.05
N GLN A 96 7.72 9.33 -13.98
CA GLN A 96 8.54 10.53 -14.04
C GLN A 96 8.39 11.35 -12.75
N ASP A 97 9.48 11.91 -12.24
CA ASP A 97 9.48 12.85 -11.12
C ASP A 97 9.65 14.29 -11.64
N PRO A 98 8.55 15.05 -11.81
CA PRO A 98 8.60 16.37 -12.42
C PRO A 98 9.43 17.38 -11.59
N ARG A 99 9.70 17.12 -10.31
CA ARG A 99 10.53 17.97 -9.45
C ARG A 99 12.01 17.94 -9.84
N HIS A 100 12.46 16.82 -10.43
CA HIS A 100 13.86 16.56 -10.78
C HIS A 100 14.07 16.43 -12.29
N GLY A 101 13.02 16.70 -13.09
CA GLY A 101 12.99 16.58 -14.54
C GLY A 101 12.52 15.22 -15.05
N GLU A 102 12.03 15.18 -16.29
CA GLU A 102 11.39 14.00 -16.90
C GLU A 102 12.29 12.75 -17.00
N SER A 103 13.61 12.92 -16.94
CA SER A 103 14.57 11.82 -17.00
C SER A 103 14.68 11.03 -15.69
N VAL A 104 14.29 11.63 -14.56
CA VAL A 104 14.32 10.99 -13.25
C VAL A 104 13.04 10.20 -13.05
N LYS A 105 13.19 8.89 -12.79
CA LYS A 105 12.08 7.97 -12.58
C LYS A 105 12.09 7.40 -11.17
N ARG A 106 10.92 7.29 -10.56
CA ARG A 106 10.72 6.83 -9.18
C ARG A 106 9.51 5.92 -9.07
N TYR A 107 9.55 4.98 -8.14
CA TYR A 107 8.40 4.10 -7.90
C TYR A 107 7.27 4.88 -7.23
N ARG A 108 6.03 4.47 -7.49
CA ARG A 108 4.84 5.03 -6.86
C ARG A 108 3.87 3.94 -6.45
N ILE A 109 3.28 4.08 -5.26
CA ILE A 109 2.11 3.31 -4.85
C ILE A 109 0.88 4.10 -5.30
N THR A 110 0.01 3.50 -6.10
CA THR A 110 -1.17 4.22 -6.64
C THR A 110 -2.48 3.81 -5.97
N ARG A 111 -2.52 2.61 -5.39
CA ARG A 111 -3.70 2.09 -4.67
C ARG A 111 -3.27 1.28 -3.46
N ILE A 112 -3.94 1.49 -2.33
CA ILE A 112 -3.66 0.75 -1.11
C ILE A 112 -4.89 0.77 -0.21
N TYR A 113 -5.28 -0.40 0.26
CA TYR A 113 -6.34 -0.57 1.24
C TYR A 113 -5.78 -1.07 2.55
N VAL A 114 -6.36 -0.63 3.66
CA VAL A 114 -5.98 -1.06 5.02
C VAL A 114 -7.20 -1.33 5.88
N SER A 115 -7.05 -2.14 6.93
CA SER A 115 -8.14 -2.46 7.87
C SER A 115 -8.29 -1.52 9.06
N SER A 116 -7.47 -0.46 9.14
CA SER A 116 -7.50 0.49 10.26
C SER A 116 -7.50 1.94 9.78
N VAL A 117 -8.42 2.75 10.31
CA VAL A 117 -8.49 4.19 10.00
C VAL A 117 -7.28 4.94 10.54
N ASP A 118 -6.68 4.51 11.66
CA ASP A 118 -5.41 5.09 12.15
C ASP A 118 -4.28 4.89 11.13
N SER A 119 -4.24 3.74 10.45
CA SER A 119 -3.29 3.49 9.37
C SER A 119 -3.59 4.38 8.15
N VAL A 120 -4.86 4.57 7.80
CA VAL A 120 -5.27 5.51 6.73
C VAL A 120 -4.73 6.90 7.01
N TYR A 121 -5.08 7.47 8.16
CA TYR A 121 -4.72 8.82 8.55
C TYR A 121 -3.20 9.03 8.57
N ASN A 122 -2.47 8.17 9.29
CA ASN A 122 -1.03 8.34 9.43
C ASN A 122 -0.27 8.08 8.13
N GLY A 123 -0.69 7.10 7.32
CA GLY A 123 -0.06 6.79 6.04
C GLY A 123 -0.17 7.94 5.04
N ARG A 124 -1.36 8.55 4.96
CA ARG A 124 -1.62 9.73 4.13
C ARG A 124 -0.84 10.94 4.63
N ARG A 125 -0.91 11.24 5.93
CA ARG A 125 -0.25 12.38 6.56
C ARG A 125 1.28 12.34 6.47
N ASN A 126 1.88 11.18 6.73
CA ASN A 126 3.34 11.07 6.82
C ASN A 126 3.99 10.99 5.42
N TRP A 127 3.36 10.30 4.48
CA TRP A 127 4.03 9.89 3.23
C TRP A 127 3.21 10.14 1.95
N ASN A 128 2.07 10.82 2.02
CA ASN A 128 1.13 10.97 0.90
C ASN A 128 0.71 9.63 0.25
N ILE A 129 0.70 8.53 1.01
CA ILE A 129 0.31 7.23 0.48
C ILE A 129 -1.22 7.17 0.44
N PRO A 130 -1.87 6.84 -0.69
CA PRO A 130 -3.32 6.93 -0.87
C PRO A 130 -4.07 5.75 -0.23
N LYS A 131 -3.94 5.62 1.10
CA LYS A 131 -4.63 4.60 1.89
C LYS A 131 -6.13 4.89 1.94
N THR A 132 -6.92 3.82 1.89
CA THR A 132 -8.37 3.81 2.08
C THR A 132 -8.76 2.60 2.92
N LEU A 133 -9.87 2.67 3.64
CA LEU A 133 -10.33 1.58 4.50
C LEU A 133 -10.92 0.42 3.67
N ALA A 134 -10.64 -0.83 4.08
CA ALA A 134 -11.29 -2.04 3.57
C ALA A 134 -11.38 -3.12 4.66
N ASN A 135 -12.22 -4.12 4.42
CA ASN A 135 -12.32 -5.32 5.24
C ASN A 135 -11.40 -6.41 4.71
N PHE A 136 -10.79 -7.17 5.63
CA PHE A 136 -9.88 -8.26 5.31
C PHE A 136 -10.31 -9.54 6.02
N GLU A 137 -10.38 -10.64 5.28
CA GLU A 137 -10.63 -11.98 5.82
C GLU A 137 -9.42 -12.88 5.52
N PHE A 138 -8.78 -13.40 6.57
CA PHE A 138 -7.68 -14.37 6.45
C PHE A 138 -8.14 -15.73 6.94
N VAL A 139 -8.35 -16.67 6.02
CA VAL A 139 -8.84 -18.00 6.34
C VAL A 139 -7.65 -18.92 6.67
N PRO A 140 -7.56 -19.46 7.89
CA PRO A 140 -6.44 -20.32 8.28
C PRO A 140 -6.30 -21.56 7.41
N SER A 141 -5.04 -21.97 7.20
CA SER A 141 -4.68 -23.24 6.56
C SER A 141 -4.52 -24.35 7.60
N ASN A 142 -4.77 -25.59 7.19
CA ASN A 142 -4.41 -26.78 7.97
C ASN A 142 -2.90 -27.09 7.87
N CYS A 143 -2.19 -26.43 6.95
CA CYS A 143 -0.74 -26.50 6.85
C CYS A 143 -0.10 -25.30 7.58
N PRO A 144 1.05 -25.47 8.23
CA PRO A 144 1.73 -24.36 8.90
C PRO A 144 2.30 -23.32 7.93
N HIS A 145 2.51 -23.69 6.66
CA HIS A 145 3.24 -22.90 5.68
C HIS A 145 2.61 -23.03 4.28
N PRO A 146 1.99 -21.96 3.73
CA PRO A 146 1.65 -20.69 4.39
C PRO A 146 0.54 -20.87 5.47
N PRO A 147 0.41 -19.92 6.42
CA PRO A 147 -0.57 -20.00 7.52
C PRO A 147 -2.02 -19.81 7.08
N TYR A 148 -2.26 -19.32 5.86
CA TYR A 148 -3.59 -19.03 5.33
C TYR A 148 -3.80 -19.79 4.02
N ARG A 149 -5.03 -20.29 3.83
CA ARG A 149 -5.46 -20.93 2.58
C ARG A 149 -6.22 -19.99 1.66
N GLN A 150 -6.79 -18.91 2.22
CA GLN A 150 -7.52 -17.91 1.46
C GLN A 150 -7.38 -16.54 2.12
N ILE A 151 -7.27 -15.49 1.31
CA ILE A 151 -7.34 -14.09 1.76
C ILE A 151 -8.36 -13.37 0.89
N ARG A 152 -9.26 -12.61 1.51
CA ARG A 152 -10.25 -11.79 0.82
C ARG A 152 -10.20 -10.34 1.28
N VAL A 153 -10.48 -9.44 0.34
CA VAL A 153 -10.58 -8.00 0.59
C VAL A 153 -11.89 -7.48 -0.02
N SER A 154 -12.65 -6.75 0.78
CA SER A 154 -13.96 -6.19 0.40
C SER A 154 -14.09 -4.76 0.91
N HIS A 155 -15.00 -3.99 0.30
CA HIS A 155 -15.34 -2.67 0.82
C HIS A 155 -16.02 -2.78 2.19
N PRO A 156 -15.88 -1.78 3.08
CA PRO A 156 -16.55 -1.76 4.36
C PRO A 156 -18.08 -1.89 4.24
N ASP A 157 -18.67 -1.28 3.20
CA ASP A 157 -20.11 -1.22 2.98
C ASP A 157 -20.69 -2.50 2.34
N THR A 158 -19.85 -3.29 1.66
CA THR A 158 -20.26 -4.53 0.97
C THR A 158 -19.32 -5.69 1.32
N PRO A 159 -19.25 -6.09 2.61
CA PRO A 159 -18.27 -7.07 3.07
C PRO A 159 -18.39 -8.45 2.40
N GLU A 160 -19.61 -8.83 1.99
CA GLU A 160 -19.94 -10.10 1.33
C GLU A 160 -19.52 -10.16 -0.16
N GLN A 161 -19.07 -9.04 -0.74
CA GLN A 161 -18.67 -8.92 -2.13
C GLN A 161 -17.19 -8.55 -2.23
N PRO A 162 -16.28 -9.53 -2.09
CA PRO A 162 -14.85 -9.28 -2.17
C PRO A 162 -14.44 -8.90 -3.59
N PHE A 163 -13.69 -7.80 -3.72
CA PHE A 163 -13.03 -7.41 -4.97
C PHE A 163 -11.65 -8.08 -5.14
N VAL A 164 -11.10 -8.64 -4.06
CA VAL A 164 -9.95 -9.56 -4.10
C VAL A 164 -10.32 -10.83 -3.35
N SER A 165 -10.10 -11.99 -3.96
CA SER A 165 -10.23 -13.31 -3.34
C SER A 165 -9.14 -14.23 -3.86
N LEU A 166 -8.11 -14.46 -3.03
CA LEU A 166 -6.93 -15.25 -3.39
C LEU A 166 -6.90 -16.55 -2.61
N ASP A 167 -6.63 -17.65 -3.32
CA ASP A 167 -6.41 -18.97 -2.75
C ASP A 167 -4.91 -19.29 -2.73
N PHE A 168 -4.43 -19.77 -1.58
CA PHE A 168 -3.02 -20.05 -1.32
C PHE A 168 -2.80 -21.54 -1.16
N GLN A 169 -1.99 -22.11 -2.05
CA GLN A 169 -1.65 -23.52 -2.07
C GLN A 169 -0.17 -23.72 -1.73
N PRO A 170 0.15 -24.58 -0.74
CA PRO A 170 1.52 -24.87 -0.41
C PRO A 170 2.22 -25.60 -1.57
N ILE A 171 3.50 -25.29 -1.75
CA ILE A 171 4.43 -25.98 -2.64
C ILE A 171 5.33 -26.84 -1.75
N ALA A 172 5.42 -28.13 -2.07
CA ALA A 172 6.21 -29.08 -1.29
C ALA A 172 7.65 -28.58 -1.10
N LEU A 173 8.12 -28.62 0.14
CA LEU A 173 9.46 -28.20 0.61
C LEU A 173 9.75 -26.70 0.54
N THR A 174 9.29 -25.97 -0.48
CA THR A 174 9.64 -24.55 -0.67
C THR A 174 8.69 -23.56 0.00
N SER A 175 7.52 -23.99 0.50
CA SER A 175 6.64 -23.12 1.29
C SER A 175 7.18 -22.77 2.67
N ARG A 176 8.17 -23.49 3.19
CA ARG A 176 8.82 -23.11 4.45
C ARG A 176 9.63 -21.82 4.24
N PRO A 177 9.52 -20.83 5.14
CA PRO A 177 10.26 -19.56 5.02
C PRO A 177 11.72 -19.78 5.41
N LEU A 178 12.54 -20.22 4.45
CA LEU A 178 13.93 -20.61 4.69
C LEU A 178 14.93 -19.70 3.97
N PHE A 179 14.51 -18.99 2.93
CA PHE A 179 15.41 -18.19 2.09
C PHE A 179 15.53 -16.77 2.66
N PRO A 180 16.68 -16.36 3.22
CA PRO A 180 16.82 -15.01 3.75
C PRO A 180 16.69 -13.98 2.62
N ILE A 181 15.86 -12.97 2.83
CA ILE A 181 15.75 -11.81 1.94
C ILE A 181 15.88 -10.52 2.75
N SER A 182 16.45 -9.49 2.11
CA SER A 182 16.43 -8.12 2.60
C SER A 182 16.38 -7.17 1.42
N THR A 183 15.44 -6.23 1.42
CA THR A 183 15.37 -5.22 0.36
C THR A 183 16.53 -4.23 0.43
N SER A 184 17.16 -4.05 1.59
CA SER A 184 18.35 -3.19 1.75
C SER A 184 19.59 -3.66 0.98
N TYR A 185 19.62 -4.94 0.55
CA TYR A 185 20.69 -5.48 -0.28
C TYR A 185 20.37 -5.46 -1.78
N ILE A 186 19.17 -5.01 -2.18
CA ILE A 186 18.80 -4.90 -3.58
C ILE A 186 19.50 -3.65 -4.14
N PRO A 187 20.38 -3.76 -5.15
CA PRO A 187 21.12 -2.63 -5.71
C PRO A 187 20.25 -1.81 -6.69
N MET A 188 19.00 -1.53 -6.31
CA MET A 188 18.05 -0.70 -7.05
C MET A 188 17.57 0.42 -6.13
N ASN A 189 17.33 1.61 -6.70
CA ASN A 189 16.66 2.66 -5.95
C ASN A 189 15.16 2.30 -5.81
N LEU A 190 14.77 1.83 -4.63
CA LEU A 190 13.39 1.51 -4.26
C LEU A 190 12.70 2.65 -3.50
N GLU A 191 13.25 3.87 -3.56
CA GLU A 191 12.57 5.07 -3.10
C GLU A 191 11.22 5.19 -3.79
N ILE A 192 10.17 5.26 -2.97
CA ILE A 192 8.82 5.53 -3.41
C ILE A 192 8.57 7.03 -3.25
N VAL A 193 8.19 7.66 -4.36
CA VAL A 193 7.92 9.10 -4.41
C VAL A 193 6.44 9.33 -4.67
N MET A 194 5.83 10.10 -3.77
CA MET A 194 4.41 10.33 -3.71
C MET A 194 4.10 11.81 -3.97
N PRO A 195 3.34 12.13 -5.02
CA PRO A 195 2.79 13.47 -5.22
C PRO A 195 1.79 13.84 -4.13
N PRO A 196 1.39 15.12 -4.07
CA PRO A 196 0.30 15.55 -3.19
C PRO A 196 -0.97 14.75 -3.44
N ILE A 197 -1.63 14.36 -2.36
CA ILE A 197 -2.91 13.63 -2.38
C ILE A 197 -4.05 14.54 -1.94
N PRO A 198 -5.25 14.37 -2.53
CA PRO A 198 -6.46 15.06 -2.09
C PRO A 198 -6.92 14.63 -0.69
N GLY A 199 -7.69 15.49 -0.02
CA GLY A 199 -8.39 15.16 1.22
C GLY A 199 -9.90 14.97 0.99
N SER A 200 -10.55 14.22 1.87
CA SER A 200 -12.01 14.13 1.95
C SER A 200 -12.57 15.22 2.88
N ASP A 201 -13.78 15.71 2.60
CA ASP A 201 -14.49 16.61 3.52
C ASP A 201 -14.72 15.98 4.91
N ASN A 202 -14.94 14.66 4.93
CA ASN A 202 -15.15 13.87 6.16
C ASN A 202 -13.86 13.21 6.65
N TRP A 203 -12.69 13.79 6.37
CA TRP A 203 -11.40 13.19 6.76
C TRP A 203 -11.26 12.91 8.26
N ARG A 204 -11.96 13.67 9.11
CA ARG A 204 -12.00 13.47 10.57
C ARG A 204 -12.65 12.16 10.99
N GLU A 205 -13.44 11.54 10.12
CA GLU A 205 -14.11 10.26 10.37
C GLU A 205 -13.40 9.10 9.64
N ASN A 206 -13.06 9.32 8.36
CA ASN A 206 -12.52 8.27 7.50
C ASN A 206 -10.99 8.26 7.37
N GLY A 207 -10.30 9.22 7.98
CA GLY A 207 -8.84 9.34 7.97
C GLY A 207 -8.25 9.83 6.64
N LEU A 208 -9.08 10.13 5.62
CA LEU A 208 -8.64 10.55 4.28
C LEU A 208 -8.14 12.00 4.25
N VAL A 209 -7.11 12.30 5.05
CA VAL A 209 -6.45 13.60 5.08
C VAL A 209 -5.68 13.83 3.78
N GLY A 210 -5.70 15.07 3.28
CA GLY A 210 -4.92 15.49 2.12
C GLY A 210 -3.51 15.94 2.51
N SER A 211 -2.67 16.16 1.50
CA SER A 211 -1.33 16.73 1.71
C SER A 211 -1.42 18.18 2.17
N ASN A 212 -0.46 18.60 3.00
CA ASN A 212 -0.32 20.00 3.37
C ASN A 212 0.51 20.74 2.31
N ASN A 213 0.06 21.93 1.89
CA ASN A 213 0.80 22.83 1.00
C ASN A 213 1.31 22.21 -0.30
N ASP A 214 0.58 21.24 -0.87
CA ASP A 214 0.96 20.54 -2.09
C ASP A 214 2.40 19.97 -2.06
N GLU A 215 2.84 19.53 -0.89
CA GLU A 215 4.17 18.96 -0.72
C GLU A 215 4.26 17.54 -1.28
N TRP A 216 5.37 17.22 -1.92
CA TRP A 216 5.71 15.84 -2.29
C TRP A 216 6.41 15.14 -1.14
N ARG A 217 6.20 13.83 -1.02
CA ARG A 217 6.81 13.01 0.03
C ARG A 217 7.58 11.85 -0.60
N SER A 218 8.67 11.45 0.05
CA SER A 218 9.45 10.28 -0.31
C SER A 218 9.54 9.32 0.87
N VAL A 219 9.40 8.03 0.60
CA VAL A 219 9.51 6.98 1.61
C VAL A 219 10.39 5.85 1.09
N GLN A 220 11.24 5.33 1.98
CA GLN A 220 11.97 4.09 1.78
C GLN A 220 11.37 3.03 2.70
N VAL A 221 11.06 1.87 2.12
CA VAL A 221 10.54 0.72 2.85
C VAL A 221 11.58 -0.39 2.82
N ASP A 222 12.12 -0.73 3.99
CA ASP A 222 12.98 -1.89 4.12
C ASP A 222 12.17 -3.07 4.65
N ILE A 223 12.34 -4.23 4.02
CA ILE A 223 11.70 -5.49 4.41
C ILE A 223 12.79 -6.54 4.51
N SER A 224 12.86 -7.21 5.65
CA SER A 224 13.78 -8.32 5.87
C SER A 224 13.09 -9.50 6.55
N GLY A 225 13.54 -10.71 6.24
CA GLY A 225 13.00 -11.91 6.83
C GLY A 225 13.40 -13.15 6.03
N LYS A 226 12.70 -14.25 6.28
CA LYS A 226 12.87 -15.48 5.50
C LYS A 226 11.65 -15.68 4.62
N ALA A 227 11.89 -15.81 3.33
CA ALA A 227 10.86 -16.05 2.33
C ALA A 227 10.64 -17.54 2.09
N GLY A 228 9.39 -17.92 1.90
CA GLY A 228 8.94 -19.17 1.32
C GLY A 228 8.17 -18.90 0.02
N MET A 229 7.93 -19.94 -0.75
CA MET A 229 7.16 -19.88 -2.00
C MET A 229 5.75 -20.42 -1.79
N VAL A 230 4.77 -19.79 -2.44
CA VAL A 230 3.38 -20.22 -2.41
C VAL A 230 2.76 -20.11 -3.79
N ARG A 231 1.89 -21.06 -4.14
CA ARG A 231 1.10 -20.96 -5.37
C ARG A 231 -0.19 -20.21 -5.05
N VAL A 232 -0.49 -19.19 -5.83
CA VAL A 232 -1.67 -18.35 -5.66
C VAL A 232 -2.56 -18.47 -6.88
N GLY A 233 -3.87 -18.63 -6.62
CA GLY A 233 -4.93 -18.54 -7.61
C GLY A 233 -6.04 -17.61 -7.13
N GLY A 234 -7.13 -17.52 -7.89
CA GLY A 234 -8.29 -16.70 -7.56
C GLY A 234 -8.36 -15.41 -8.37
N GLU A 235 -9.00 -14.41 -7.78
CA GLU A 235 -9.29 -13.11 -8.39
C GLU A 235 -8.53 -12.01 -7.65
N LEU A 236 -7.57 -11.39 -8.34
CA LEU A 236 -6.82 -10.25 -7.85
C LEU A 236 -7.36 -8.97 -8.49
N GLY A 237 -8.38 -8.38 -7.86
CA GLY A 237 -9.03 -7.18 -8.33
C GLY A 237 -10.16 -7.43 -9.32
N ASP A 238 -11.11 -6.50 -9.32
CA ASP A 238 -12.31 -6.45 -10.16
C ASP A 238 -12.13 -5.52 -11.37
N GLY A 239 -11.07 -4.72 -11.40
CA GLY A 239 -10.82 -3.69 -12.41
C GLY A 239 -11.50 -2.36 -12.12
N ASP A 240 -12.09 -2.20 -10.94
CA ASP A 240 -12.76 -0.98 -10.50
C ASP A 240 -12.25 -0.56 -9.12
N SER A 241 -12.55 -1.37 -8.10
CA SER A 241 -12.07 -1.19 -6.73
C SER A 241 -10.56 -1.36 -6.62
N PHE A 242 -10.01 -2.34 -7.34
CA PHE A 242 -8.59 -2.69 -7.39
C PHE A 242 -8.25 -3.19 -8.80
N PRO A 243 -7.03 -2.96 -9.32
CA PRO A 243 -6.73 -3.38 -10.69
C PRO A 243 -6.86 -4.89 -10.85
N LYS A 244 -7.46 -5.31 -11.96
CA LYS A 244 -7.59 -6.73 -12.32
C LYS A 244 -6.24 -7.26 -12.81
N LEU A 245 -5.50 -7.94 -11.95
CA LEU A 245 -4.17 -8.45 -12.21
C LEU A 245 -4.22 -9.97 -12.47
N ASN A 246 -3.83 -10.41 -13.66
CA ASN A 246 -3.75 -11.83 -14.01
C ASN A 246 -2.48 -12.49 -13.44
N TRP A 247 -2.25 -12.38 -12.12
CA TRP A 247 -1.00 -12.76 -11.44
C TRP A 247 -1.11 -14.07 -10.67
N ASN A 248 -1.96 -14.97 -11.16
CA ASN A 248 -2.02 -16.34 -10.68
C ASN A 248 -0.68 -17.04 -10.99
N GLY A 249 -0.21 -17.87 -10.05
CA GLY A 249 1.07 -18.55 -10.18
C GLY A 249 1.93 -18.46 -8.93
N LEU A 250 3.19 -18.11 -9.08
CA LEU A 250 4.18 -18.13 -7.99
C LEU A 250 4.19 -16.80 -7.25
N TRP A 251 4.00 -16.87 -5.93
CA TRP A 251 4.15 -15.76 -5.00
C TRP A 251 5.18 -16.13 -3.93
N PHE A 252 5.65 -15.11 -3.22
CA PHE A 252 6.53 -15.25 -2.08
C PHE A 252 5.79 -14.84 -0.82
N TRP A 253 6.14 -15.46 0.30
CA TRP A 253 5.62 -15.07 1.59
C TRP A 253 6.69 -15.09 2.67
N LEU A 254 6.60 -14.16 3.62
CA LEU A 254 7.48 -14.07 4.77
C LEU A 254 6.64 -14.24 6.03
N ASP A 255 7.13 -15.07 6.93
CA ASP A 255 6.64 -15.10 8.29
C ASP A 255 7.53 -14.21 9.16
N ASN A 256 6.92 -13.46 10.08
CA ASN A 256 7.62 -12.60 11.03
C ASN A 256 8.68 -11.69 10.36
N ALA A 257 8.32 -11.05 9.25
CA ALA A 257 9.14 -10.07 8.57
C ALA A 257 9.35 -8.85 9.46
N LYS A 258 10.54 -8.25 9.39
CA LYS A 258 10.87 -6.96 9.99
C LYS A 258 10.80 -5.88 8.92
N LEU A 259 10.03 -4.82 9.20
CA LEU A 259 9.85 -3.70 8.29
C LEU A 259 10.28 -2.38 8.95
N SER A 260 10.72 -1.44 8.11
CA SER A 260 10.83 -0.03 8.47
C SER A 260 10.32 0.84 7.33
N CYS A 261 9.68 1.96 7.69
CA CYS A 261 9.22 3.00 6.77
C CYS A 261 9.90 4.32 7.16
N MET A 262 10.81 4.79 6.32
CA MET A 262 11.69 5.92 6.62
C MET A 262 11.47 7.04 5.62
N ASN A 263 11.49 8.28 6.08
CA ASN A 263 11.51 9.44 5.16
C ASN A 263 12.85 9.48 4.44
N VAL A 264 12.83 9.87 3.17
CA VAL A 264 14.06 10.08 2.39
C VAL A 264 14.31 11.58 2.28
N GLY A 265 15.42 12.04 2.86
CA GLY A 265 15.83 13.44 2.88
C GLY A 265 15.09 14.29 3.93
N GLU A 266 15.75 14.53 5.06
CA GLU A 266 15.61 15.80 5.80
C GLU A 266 16.74 16.75 5.39
#